data_AF-A0A742KXI3-F1
#
_entry.id   AF-A0A742KXI3-F1
#
_cell.length_a   1.000
_cell.length_b   1.000
_cell.length_c   1.000
_cell.angle_alpha   90.00
_cell.angle_beta   90.00
_cell.angle_gamma   90.00
#
_symmetry.space_group_name_H-M   'P 1'
#
loop_
_entity.id
_entity.type
_entity.pdbx_description
1 polymer ?
#
loop_
_entity_poly.entity_id
_entity_poly.type
_entity_poly.pdbx_seq_one_letter_code
_entity_poly.pdbx_strand_id
1 'polypeptide(L)'
;MIALTEAAIIARLTQGLGDMVNSVTSYGGEFDGDDPGRVVESLPAAWVTFGGVTRSVAMSTTRRKWKVTGRFVVLVGDYNVRSEQASRTGGERDDEPGTYRLTYAVRRLLAGQDLGLAISPLRPGAVRTLFSRQLADNAISVLACEFDADWIAHTLENGRWPEEEQDDTKADHLFTLHNGRLDEPVPDLVRVDIRYNPPGLGDADNPADRVELGRDQDEGKSGGGPAGSV
;
A
#
# COMPACT_ATOMS: atom_id res chain seq x y z
N MET A 1 2.03 -4.88 -2.76
CA MET A 1 1.05 -3.79 -2.63
C MET A 1 -0.36 -4.18 -3.05
N ILE A 2 -0.60 -4.62 -4.29
CA ILE A 2 -1.95 -4.95 -4.78
C ILE A 2 -2.69 -5.94 -3.86
N ALA A 3 -2.13 -7.12 -3.63
CA ALA A 3 -2.75 -8.15 -2.79
C ALA A 3 -2.96 -7.70 -1.33
N LEU A 4 -2.01 -6.93 -0.78
CA LEU A 4 -2.12 -6.38 0.58
C LEU A 4 -3.28 -5.39 0.70
N THR A 5 -3.44 -4.49 -0.27
CA THR A 5 -4.54 -3.53 -0.30
C THR A 5 -5.88 -4.24 -0.51
N GLU A 6 -5.95 -5.24 -1.40
CA GLU A 6 -7.16 -6.04 -1.59
C GLU A 6 -7.59 -6.76 -0.31
N ALA A 7 -6.68 -7.47 0.35
CA ALA A 7 -6.94 -8.12 1.63
C ALA A 7 -7.38 -7.14 2.73
N ALA A 8 -6.76 -5.95 2.79
CA ALA A 8 -7.13 -4.92 3.76
C ALA A 8 -8.52 -4.34 3.50
N ILE A 9 -8.91 -4.18 2.22
CA ILE A 9 -10.27 -3.77 1.84
C ILE A 9 -11.27 -4.84 2.29
N ILE A 10 -11.02 -6.11 1.99
CA ILE A 10 -11.88 -7.23 2.41
C ILE A 10 -12.05 -7.24 3.93
N ALA A 11 -10.94 -7.18 4.68
CA ALA A 11 -10.98 -7.20 6.14
C ALA A 11 -11.82 -6.04 6.71
N ARG A 12 -11.63 -4.82 6.18
CA ARG A 12 -12.37 -3.65 6.62
C ARG A 12 -13.85 -3.72 6.29
N LEU A 13 -14.21 -4.17 5.09
CA LEU A 13 -15.61 -4.31 4.68
C LEU A 13 -16.30 -5.42 5.49
N THR A 14 -15.63 -6.54 5.74
CA THR A 14 -16.15 -7.63 6.59
C THR A 14 -16.52 -7.10 7.98
N GLN A 15 -15.66 -6.29 8.59
CA GLN A 15 -15.92 -5.69 9.91
C GLN A 15 -16.96 -4.57 9.87
N GLY A 16 -16.99 -3.79 8.78
CA GLY A 16 -17.79 -2.57 8.70
C GLY A 16 -19.21 -2.74 8.15
N LEU A 17 -19.44 -3.75 7.32
CA LEU A 17 -20.76 -4.03 6.74
C LEU A 17 -21.64 -4.86 7.69
N GLY A 18 -21.04 -5.66 8.58
CA GLY A 18 -21.78 -6.51 9.52
C GLY A 18 -22.80 -7.39 8.79
N ASP A 19 -24.03 -7.43 9.33
CA ASP A 19 -25.10 -8.27 8.80
C ASP A 19 -25.75 -7.74 7.51
N MET A 20 -25.25 -6.63 6.92
CA MET A 20 -25.72 -6.13 5.63
C MET A 20 -25.32 -7.05 4.45
N VAL A 21 -24.32 -7.90 4.64
CA VAL A 21 -23.86 -8.86 3.62
C VAL A 21 -23.58 -10.21 4.26
N ASN A 22 -23.87 -11.28 3.52
CA ASN A 22 -23.54 -12.64 3.93
C ASN A 22 -22.05 -12.94 3.77
N SER A 23 -21.37 -12.27 2.84
CA SER A 23 -19.95 -12.50 2.59
C SER A 23 -19.23 -11.30 1.94
N VAL A 24 -17.93 -11.20 2.22
CA VAL A 24 -16.99 -10.31 1.54
C VAL A 24 -15.77 -11.13 1.10
N THR A 25 -15.52 -11.24 -0.20
CA THR A 25 -14.44 -12.10 -0.73
C THR A 25 -13.68 -11.44 -1.90
N SER A 26 -12.57 -12.04 -2.34
CA SER A 26 -11.91 -11.63 -3.58
C SER A 26 -12.70 -12.16 -4.78
N TYR A 27 -12.80 -11.37 -5.85
CA TYR A 27 -13.49 -11.75 -7.08
C TYR A 27 -12.69 -12.81 -7.86
N GLY A 28 -13.25 -14.00 -7.98
CA GLY A 28 -12.68 -15.14 -8.71
C GLY A 28 -13.26 -15.36 -10.12
N GLY A 29 -14.07 -14.45 -10.65
CA GLY A 29 -14.75 -14.62 -11.94
C GLY A 29 -16.17 -15.15 -11.82
N GLU A 30 -16.81 -14.94 -10.67
CA GLU A 30 -18.13 -15.45 -10.35
C GLU A 30 -19.23 -15.00 -11.33
N PHE A 31 -18.99 -13.91 -12.07
CA PHE A 31 -19.90 -13.40 -13.10
C PHE A 31 -19.44 -13.69 -14.54
N ASP A 32 -18.31 -14.36 -14.73
CA ASP A 32 -17.70 -14.60 -16.06
C ASP A 32 -18.02 -16.00 -16.63
N GLY A 33 -18.72 -16.86 -15.87
CA GLY A 33 -19.13 -18.21 -16.28
C GLY A 33 -20.61 -18.34 -16.68
N ASP A 34 -20.97 -19.49 -17.28
CA ASP A 34 -22.32 -19.79 -17.76
C ASP A 34 -23.33 -20.14 -16.64
N ASP A 35 -22.90 -20.25 -15.37
CA ASP A 35 -23.76 -20.55 -14.22
C ASP A 35 -23.77 -19.43 -13.15
N PRO A 36 -24.53 -18.36 -13.38
CA PRO A 36 -24.73 -17.29 -12.40
C PRO A 36 -25.54 -17.73 -11.16
N GLY A 37 -26.07 -18.95 -11.11
CA GLY A 37 -26.86 -19.47 -9.98
C GLY A 37 -26.07 -19.54 -8.68
N ARG A 38 -24.77 -19.84 -8.77
CA ARG A 38 -23.86 -19.95 -7.62
C ARG A 38 -23.66 -18.63 -6.86
N VAL A 39 -23.83 -17.50 -7.55
CA VAL A 39 -23.72 -16.18 -6.93
C VAL A 39 -24.96 -15.83 -6.12
N VAL A 40 -26.13 -16.29 -6.57
CA VAL A 40 -27.42 -15.98 -5.94
C VAL A 40 -27.47 -16.45 -4.49
N GLU A 41 -26.89 -17.60 -4.20
CA GLU A 41 -26.85 -18.17 -2.84
C GLU A 41 -26.05 -17.32 -1.85
N SER A 42 -25.14 -16.47 -2.34
CA SER A 42 -24.32 -15.60 -1.50
C SER A 42 -24.92 -14.21 -1.27
N LEU A 43 -25.99 -13.83 -1.99
CA LEU A 43 -26.57 -12.48 -1.92
C LEU A 43 -27.34 -12.27 -0.59
N PRO A 44 -27.24 -11.07 0.03
CA PRO A 44 -26.44 -9.92 -0.38
C PRO A 44 -24.94 -10.14 -0.14
N ALA A 45 -24.08 -9.74 -1.07
CA ALA A 45 -22.63 -9.98 -0.99
C ALA A 45 -21.79 -8.83 -1.58
N ALA A 46 -20.52 -8.80 -1.17
CA ALA A 46 -19.52 -7.92 -1.76
C ALA A 46 -18.29 -8.71 -2.26
N TRP A 47 -17.78 -8.34 -3.44
CA TRP A 47 -16.53 -8.89 -3.99
C TRP A 47 -15.54 -7.78 -4.26
N VAL A 48 -14.27 -8.01 -3.95
CA VAL A 48 -13.19 -7.05 -4.14
C VAL A 48 -12.27 -7.55 -5.23
N THR A 49 -11.85 -6.68 -6.14
CA THR A 49 -10.91 -7.02 -7.20
C THR A 49 -9.99 -5.87 -7.54
N PHE A 50 -8.87 -6.19 -8.18
CA PHE A 50 -7.97 -5.19 -8.75
C PHE A 50 -8.34 -4.87 -10.20
N GLY A 51 -8.78 -3.64 -10.44
CA GLY A 51 -9.15 -3.13 -11.77
C GLY A 51 -7.95 -2.72 -12.64
N GLY A 52 -6.72 -2.87 -12.16
CA GLY A 52 -5.50 -2.59 -12.91
C GLY A 52 -4.77 -1.31 -12.51
N VAL A 53 -3.58 -1.12 -13.10
CA VAL A 53 -2.81 0.13 -13.00
C VAL A 53 -3.33 1.11 -14.03
N THR A 54 -3.81 2.26 -13.59
CA THR A 54 -4.39 3.30 -14.47
C THR A 54 -3.38 4.36 -14.87
N ARG A 55 -2.32 4.54 -14.06
CA ARG A 55 -1.27 5.53 -14.34
C ARG A 55 0.04 5.17 -13.64
N SER A 56 1.17 5.47 -14.31
CA SER A 56 2.52 5.40 -13.71
C SER A 56 3.30 6.66 -14.08
N VAL A 57 3.88 7.34 -13.08
CA VAL A 57 4.68 8.56 -13.27
C VAL A 57 6.01 8.44 -12.56
N ALA A 58 7.12 8.68 -13.27
CA ALA A 58 8.45 8.68 -12.67
C ALA A 58 8.59 9.84 -11.66
N MET A 59 9.13 9.55 -10.47
CA MET A 59 9.34 10.53 -9.40
C MET A 59 10.79 11.00 -9.25
N SER A 60 11.73 10.35 -9.95
CA SER A 60 13.15 10.64 -9.84
C SER A 60 13.77 10.85 -11.21
N THR A 61 14.79 11.70 -11.28
CA THR A 61 15.64 11.87 -12.48
C THR A 61 16.30 10.55 -12.90
N THR A 62 16.63 9.66 -11.95
CA THR A 62 17.15 8.31 -12.24
C THR A 62 16.05 7.31 -12.63
N ARG A 63 14.76 7.71 -12.61
CA ARG A 63 13.60 6.87 -12.97
C ARG A 63 13.49 5.51 -12.24
N ARG A 64 14.11 5.39 -11.05
CA ARG A 64 14.05 4.19 -10.19
C ARG A 64 12.86 4.13 -9.24
N LYS A 65 12.11 5.23 -9.12
CA LYS A 65 10.92 5.35 -8.29
C LYS A 65 9.76 5.83 -9.14
N TRP A 66 8.66 5.08 -9.10
CA TRP A 66 7.45 5.36 -9.84
C TRP A 66 6.29 5.54 -8.89
N LYS A 67 5.57 6.65 -9.05
CA LYS A 67 4.24 6.79 -8.46
C LYS A 67 3.27 6.02 -9.35
N VAL A 68 2.73 4.92 -8.83
CA VAL A 68 1.77 4.05 -9.51
C VAL A 68 0.39 4.33 -8.93
N THR A 69 -0.60 4.56 -9.80
CA THR A 69 -2.01 4.64 -9.44
C THR A 69 -2.68 3.34 -9.85
N GLY A 70 -3.19 2.60 -8.87
CA GLY A 70 -3.99 1.39 -9.08
C GLY A 70 -5.45 1.61 -8.73
N ARG A 71 -6.32 0.91 -9.45
CA ARG A 71 -7.76 0.88 -9.22
C ARG A 71 -8.16 -0.40 -8.53
N PHE A 72 -8.92 -0.28 -7.46
CA PHE A 72 -9.61 -1.36 -6.78
C PHE A 72 -11.10 -1.19 -7.04
N VAL A 73 -11.80 -2.30 -7.25
CA VAL A 73 -13.24 -2.31 -7.51
C VAL A 73 -13.93 -3.17 -6.49
N VAL A 74 -14.98 -2.64 -5.87
CA VAL A 74 -15.87 -3.38 -4.98
C VAL A 74 -17.19 -3.59 -5.70
N LEU A 75 -17.49 -4.84 -6.02
CA LEU A 75 -18.77 -5.30 -6.54
C LEU A 75 -19.71 -5.50 -5.36
N VAL A 76 -20.90 -4.92 -5.41
CA VAL A 76 -21.97 -5.16 -4.43
C VAL A 76 -23.18 -5.72 -5.16
N GLY A 77 -23.67 -6.86 -4.68
CA GLY A 77 -24.83 -7.54 -5.25
C GLY A 77 -25.95 -7.69 -4.22
N ASP A 78 -27.19 -7.57 -4.69
CA ASP A 78 -28.39 -7.86 -3.89
C ASP A 78 -29.53 -8.43 -4.75
N TYR A 79 -30.50 -9.10 -4.11
CA TYR A 79 -31.68 -9.69 -4.72
C TYR A 79 -32.85 -8.70 -4.88
N ASN A 80 -33.70 -8.92 -5.88
CA ASN A 80 -34.90 -8.15 -6.17
C ASN A 80 -36.13 -8.99 -5.88
N VAL A 81 -36.74 -8.82 -4.70
CA VAL A 81 -37.90 -9.64 -4.32
C VAL A 81 -39.22 -9.13 -4.88
N ARG A 82 -39.38 -7.86 -5.29
CA ARG A 82 -40.73 -7.32 -5.61
C ARG A 82 -40.82 -6.22 -6.68
N SER A 83 -39.75 -5.49 -7.00
CA SER A 83 -39.73 -4.41 -8.01
C SER A 83 -38.32 -3.81 -8.15
N GLU A 84 -37.89 -3.42 -9.35
CA GLU A 84 -36.57 -2.79 -9.59
C GLU A 84 -36.28 -1.56 -8.70
N GLN A 85 -37.32 -0.85 -8.24
CA GLN A 85 -37.19 0.27 -7.30
C GLN A 85 -36.79 -0.16 -5.88
N ALA A 86 -37.30 -1.31 -5.42
CA ALA A 86 -37.03 -1.83 -4.08
C ALA A 86 -35.60 -2.39 -3.96
N SER A 87 -35.07 -3.03 -5.01
CA SER A 87 -33.69 -3.56 -5.01
C SER A 87 -32.64 -2.46 -4.94
N ARG A 88 -32.95 -1.28 -5.50
CA ARG A 88 -32.04 -0.14 -5.50
C ARG A 88 -32.03 0.57 -4.16
N THR A 89 -33.21 0.80 -3.58
CA THR A 89 -33.37 1.66 -2.38
C THR A 89 -33.34 0.87 -1.06
N GLY A 90 -33.46 -0.46 -1.15
CA GLY A 90 -33.68 -1.38 -0.03
C GLY A 90 -35.17 -1.64 0.18
N GLY A 91 -35.47 -2.81 0.76
CA GLY A 91 -36.82 -3.22 1.13
C GLY A 91 -37.29 -2.69 2.48
N GLU A 92 -38.46 -3.16 2.92
CA GLU A 92 -39.00 -2.89 4.27
C GLU A 92 -38.31 -3.72 5.37
N ARG A 93 -37.59 -4.78 4.99
CA ARG A 93 -36.89 -5.67 5.92
C ARG A 93 -35.41 -5.28 6.04
N ASP A 94 -34.85 -5.53 7.22
CA ASP A 94 -33.44 -5.23 7.52
C ASP A 94 -32.45 -6.12 6.74
N ASP A 95 -32.90 -7.28 6.24
CA ASP A 95 -32.14 -8.22 5.39
C ASP A 95 -32.21 -7.89 3.89
N GLU A 96 -32.87 -6.78 3.51
CA GLU A 96 -32.98 -6.24 2.16
C GLU A 96 -32.33 -4.84 2.08
N PRO A 97 -30.99 -4.71 2.29
CA PRO A 97 -30.33 -3.41 2.32
C PRO A 97 -30.47 -2.67 0.98
N GLY A 98 -30.49 -3.38 -0.14
CA GLY A 98 -30.53 -2.82 -1.47
C GLY A 98 -29.16 -2.30 -1.92
N THR A 99 -28.93 -2.36 -3.24
CA THR A 99 -27.59 -2.09 -3.79
C THR A 99 -27.13 -0.64 -3.56
N TYR A 100 -28.03 0.34 -3.42
CA TYR A 100 -27.62 1.73 -3.08
C TYR A 100 -27.19 1.90 -1.62
N ARG A 101 -27.83 1.21 -0.66
CA ARG A 101 -27.37 1.27 0.75
C ARG A 101 -26.03 0.57 0.90
N LEU A 102 -25.84 -0.58 0.24
CA LEU A 102 -24.55 -1.27 0.18
C LEU A 102 -23.47 -0.38 -0.46
N THR A 103 -23.78 0.24 -1.60
CA THR A 103 -22.88 1.20 -2.26
C THR A 103 -22.51 2.36 -1.34
N TYR A 104 -23.49 2.93 -0.63
CA TYR A 104 -23.25 4.01 0.32
C TYR A 104 -22.35 3.56 1.47
N ALA A 105 -22.63 2.41 2.08
CA ALA A 105 -21.85 1.85 3.19
C ALA A 105 -20.41 1.57 2.77
N VAL A 106 -20.19 0.89 1.64
CA VAL A 106 -18.86 0.62 1.07
C VAL A 106 -18.08 1.92 0.86
N ARG A 107 -18.69 2.91 0.20
CA ARG A 107 -18.04 4.21 -0.03
C ARG A 107 -17.72 4.93 1.27
N ARG A 108 -18.60 4.86 2.27
CA ARG A 108 -18.39 5.50 3.58
C ARG A 108 -17.28 4.84 4.39
N LEU A 109 -17.14 3.52 4.26
CA LEU A 109 -16.10 2.74 4.94
C LEU A 109 -14.72 2.95 4.30
N LEU A 110 -14.64 3.04 2.97
CA LEU A 110 -13.37 3.03 2.24
C LEU A 110 -12.85 4.41 1.84
N ALA A 111 -13.71 5.38 1.53
CA ALA A 111 -13.26 6.68 1.03
C ALA A 111 -12.35 7.38 2.07
N GLY A 112 -11.19 7.83 1.60
CA GLY A 112 -10.22 8.55 2.43
C GLY A 112 -9.45 7.67 3.43
N GLN A 113 -9.47 6.34 3.28
CA GLN A 113 -8.71 5.43 4.14
C GLN A 113 -7.43 4.95 3.45
N ASP A 114 -6.34 4.87 4.20
CA ASP A 114 -5.08 4.23 3.78
C ASP A 114 -4.96 2.78 4.29
N LEU A 115 -5.90 2.35 5.15
CA LEU A 115 -5.98 1.01 5.73
C LEU A 115 -4.73 0.62 6.54
N GLY A 116 -3.95 1.61 7.01
CA GLY A 116 -2.65 1.38 7.66
C GLY A 116 -1.54 0.91 6.71
N LEU A 117 -1.75 1.02 5.40
CA LEU A 117 -0.78 0.65 4.37
C LEU A 117 -0.06 1.89 3.82
N ALA A 118 1.10 1.68 3.20
CA ALA A 118 1.86 2.71 2.50
C ALA A 118 1.25 3.06 1.13
N ILE A 119 -0.04 3.41 1.12
CA ILE A 119 -0.78 3.90 -0.04
C ILE A 119 -1.36 5.30 0.25
N SER A 120 -1.65 6.08 -0.78
CA SER A 120 -2.49 7.26 -0.58
C SER A 120 -3.89 6.85 -0.12
N PRO A 121 -4.60 7.69 0.65
CA PRO A 121 -6.00 7.45 0.97
C PRO A 121 -6.83 7.10 -0.28
N LEU A 122 -7.65 6.05 -0.18
CA LEU A 122 -8.49 5.57 -1.27
C LEU A 122 -9.41 6.68 -1.77
N ARG A 123 -9.27 7.04 -3.04
CA ARG A 123 -10.10 8.07 -3.69
C ARG A 123 -11.29 7.40 -4.37
N PRO A 124 -12.53 7.72 -3.99
CA PRO A 124 -13.70 7.14 -4.63
C PRO A 124 -13.78 7.60 -6.09
N GLY A 125 -13.96 6.64 -6.99
CA GLY A 125 -14.16 6.83 -8.42
C GLY A 125 -15.62 6.67 -8.83
N ALA A 126 -15.83 6.14 -10.05
CA ALA A 126 -17.17 5.93 -10.59
C ALA A 126 -17.91 4.80 -9.85
N VAL A 127 -19.24 4.90 -9.84
CA VAL A 127 -20.13 3.77 -9.53
C VAL A 127 -20.84 3.38 -10.82
N ARG A 128 -20.77 2.11 -11.21
CA ARG A 128 -21.33 1.61 -12.47
C ARG A 128 -22.20 0.39 -12.23
N THR A 129 -23.29 0.27 -12.98
CA THR A 129 -24.05 -0.97 -13.03
C THR A 129 -23.32 -1.97 -13.91
N LEU A 130 -23.01 -3.16 -13.39
CA LEU A 130 -22.44 -4.24 -14.20
C LEU A 130 -23.52 -5.17 -14.74
N PHE A 131 -24.55 -5.44 -13.94
CA PHE A 131 -25.62 -6.34 -14.32
C PHE A 131 -26.96 -5.92 -13.71
N SER A 132 -27.99 -5.86 -14.55
CA SER A 132 -29.37 -6.02 -14.10
C SER A 132 -30.06 -6.98 -15.07
N ARG A 133 -30.25 -8.24 -14.64
CA ARG A 133 -31.06 -9.20 -15.39
C ARG A 133 -31.96 -9.95 -14.43
N GLN A 134 -33.12 -10.35 -14.94
CA GLN A 134 -33.95 -11.37 -14.31
C GLN A 134 -33.21 -12.71 -14.48
N LEU A 135 -32.79 -13.34 -13.39
CA LEU A 135 -32.24 -14.70 -13.43
C LEU A 135 -33.29 -15.65 -12.87
N ALA A 136 -33.90 -16.44 -13.76
CA ALA A 136 -35.09 -17.23 -13.44
C ALA A 136 -36.18 -16.36 -12.78
N ASP A 137 -36.61 -16.69 -11.56
CA ASP A 137 -37.66 -15.99 -10.80
C ASP A 137 -37.13 -14.80 -9.97
N ASN A 138 -35.81 -14.64 -9.83
CA ASN A 138 -35.19 -13.59 -9.02
C ASN A 138 -34.43 -12.58 -9.89
N ALA A 139 -34.75 -11.28 -9.80
CA ALA A 139 -33.91 -10.25 -10.42
C ALA A 139 -32.70 -9.94 -9.51
N ILE A 140 -31.54 -9.72 -10.12
CA ILE A 140 -30.30 -9.43 -9.40
C ILE A 140 -29.78 -8.07 -9.85
N SER A 141 -29.31 -7.26 -8.89
CA SER A 141 -28.70 -5.96 -9.15
C SER A 141 -27.26 -5.96 -8.62
N VAL A 142 -26.29 -5.71 -9.51
CA VAL A 142 -24.87 -5.61 -9.17
C VAL A 142 -24.31 -4.25 -9.58
N LEU A 143 -23.74 -3.54 -8.61
CA LEU A 143 -23.02 -2.28 -8.82
C LEU A 143 -21.53 -2.44 -8.50
N ALA A 144 -20.69 -1.82 -9.32
CA ALA A 144 -19.26 -1.71 -9.12
C ALA A 144 -18.91 -0.32 -8.57
N CYS A 145 -18.18 -0.28 -7.45
CA CYS A 145 -17.62 0.93 -6.85
C CYS A 145 -16.11 0.97 -7.09
N GLU A 146 -15.62 1.96 -7.84
CA GLU A 146 -14.19 2.13 -8.09
C GLU A 146 -13.51 2.94 -6.99
N PHE A 147 -12.27 2.59 -6.64
CA PHE A 147 -11.41 3.33 -5.73
C PHE A 147 -9.97 3.36 -6.26
N ASP A 148 -9.39 4.54 -6.38
CA ASP A 148 -8.01 4.70 -6.84
C ASP A 148 -7.08 4.99 -5.64
N ALA A 149 -5.93 4.32 -5.59
CA ALA A 149 -4.85 4.60 -4.64
C ALA A 149 -3.51 4.70 -5.36
N ASP A 150 -2.63 5.55 -4.81
CA ASP A 150 -1.26 5.70 -5.27
C ASP A 150 -0.30 4.99 -4.32
N TRP A 151 0.74 4.35 -4.85
CA TRP A 151 1.89 3.86 -4.06
C TRP A 151 3.20 4.09 -4.82
N ILE A 152 4.31 3.96 -4.11
CA ILE A 152 5.64 4.03 -4.71
C ILE A 152 6.12 2.63 -5.08
N ALA A 153 6.38 2.43 -6.37
CA ALA A 153 7.05 1.24 -6.87
C ALA A 153 8.52 1.54 -7.12
N HIS A 154 9.36 0.58 -6.74
CA HIS A 154 10.80 0.59 -6.98
C HIS A 154 11.09 -0.30 -8.18
N THR A 155 12.00 0.13 -9.05
CA THR A 155 12.42 -0.64 -10.23
C THR A 155 13.92 -0.87 -10.18
N LEU A 156 14.35 -1.94 -10.84
CA LEU A 156 15.75 -2.21 -11.10
C LEU A 156 16.42 -1.07 -11.88
N GLU A 157 17.73 -1.01 -11.77
CA GLU A 157 18.55 -0.19 -12.65
C GLU A 157 18.53 -0.73 -14.07
N ASN A 158 18.73 0.17 -15.05
CA ASN A 158 18.71 -0.22 -16.44
C ASN A 158 19.82 -1.26 -16.73
N GLY A 159 19.41 -2.45 -17.19
CA GLY A 159 20.31 -3.56 -17.51
C GLY A 159 20.66 -4.48 -16.34
N ARG A 160 20.22 -4.17 -15.11
CA ARG A 160 20.37 -5.06 -13.95
C ARG A 160 19.25 -6.10 -13.90
N TRP A 161 19.57 -7.24 -13.30
CA TRP A 161 18.62 -8.26 -12.84
C TRP A 161 18.42 -8.14 -11.32
N PRO A 162 17.38 -8.77 -10.75
CA PRO A 162 17.20 -8.87 -9.30
C PRO A 162 18.40 -9.51 -8.61
N GLU A 163 18.60 -9.21 -7.34
CA GLU A 163 19.64 -9.85 -6.52
C GLU A 163 19.07 -11.08 -5.78
N GLU A 164 19.94 -11.99 -5.35
CA GLU A 164 19.51 -13.12 -4.53
C GLU A 164 18.96 -12.63 -3.19
N GLU A 165 17.75 -13.07 -2.84
CA GLU A 165 17.06 -12.61 -1.65
C GLU A 165 16.26 -13.74 -0.99
N GLN A 166 16.54 -13.97 0.30
CA GLN A 166 15.93 -15.05 1.08
C GLN A 166 14.74 -14.59 1.92
N ASP A 167 14.64 -13.29 2.20
CA ASP A 167 13.55 -12.70 2.95
C ASP A 167 12.30 -12.53 2.06
N ASP A 168 11.23 -13.27 2.37
CA ASP A 168 9.98 -13.31 1.60
C ASP A 168 9.21 -11.99 1.59
N THR A 169 9.58 -11.04 2.44
CA THR A 169 8.98 -9.71 2.49
C THR A 169 9.58 -8.74 1.46
N LYS A 170 10.73 -9.07 0.89
CA LYS A 170 11.44 -8.21 -0.07
C LYS A 170 11.09 -8.54 -1.52
N ALA A 171 11.15 -7.51 -2.36
CA ALA A 171 10.66 -7.60 -3.75
C ALA A 171 11.42 -8.64 -4.59
N ASP A 172 12.72 -8.78 -4.39
CA ASP A 172 13.59 -9.63 -5.21
C ASP A 172 13.44 -11.13 -4.86
N HIS A 173 12.86 -11.46 -3.69
CA HIS A 173 12.63 -12.83 -3.27
C HIS A 173 11.77 -13.61 -4.27
N LEU A 174 10.80 -12.95 -4.91
CA LEU A 174 9.96 -13.56 -5.95
C LEU A 174 10.80 -14.19 -7.06
N PHE A 175 11.89 -13.55 -7.45
CA PHE A 175 12.76 -14.02 -8.53
C PHE A 175 13.68 -15.13 -8.06
N THR A 176 14.13 -15.09 -6.81
CA THR A 176 14.86 -16.20 -6.17
C THR A 176 13.98 -17.44 -6.08
N LEU A 177 12.75 -17.29 -5.56
CA LEU A 177 11.77 -18.37 -5.40
C LEU A 177 11.46 -19.10 -6.71
N HIS A 178 11.43 -18.37 -7.82
CA HIS A 178 11.11 -18.92 -9.14
C HIS A 178 12.35 -19.22 -10.01
N ASN A 179 13.56 -19.25 -9.43
CA ASN A 179 14.82 -19.51 -10.13
C ASN A 179 15.00 -18.62 -11.37
N GLY A 180 14.67 -17.33 -11.24
CA GLY A 180 14.91 -16.32 -12.25
C GLY A 180 16.40 -16.07 -12.46
N ARG A 181 16.73 -15.28 -13.50
CA ARG A 181 18.09 -14.76 -13.65
C ARG A 181 18.35 -13.72 -12.55
N LEU A 182 19.47 -13.87 -11.85
CA LEU A 182 19.90 -12.99 -10.77
C LEU A 182 21.27 -12.38 -11.09
N ASP A 183 21.50 -11.16 -10.60
CA ASP A 183 22.82 -10.53 -10.59
C ASP A 183 23.53 -10.80 -9.26
N GLU A 184 24.87 -10.69 -9.26
CA GLU A 184 25.64 -10.64 -8.01
C GLU A 184 25.24 -9.39 -7.20
N PRO A 185 25.03 -9.53 -5.87
CA PRO A 185 24.72 -8.41 -5.00
C PRO A 185 25.76 -7.30 -5.10
N VAL A 186 25.30 -6.04 -5.17
CA VAL A 186 26.24 -4.91 -5.10
C VAL A 186 26.93 -4.92 -3.73
N PRO A 187 28.27 -4.89 -3.67
CA PRO A 187 28.96 -4.88 -2.39
C PRO A 187 28.65 -3.59 -1.62
N ASP A 188 28.43 -3.72 -0.32
CA ASP A 188 28.20 -2.59 0.57
C ASP A 188 29.40 -1.63 0.57
N LEU A 189 29.10 -0.32 0.61
CA LEU A 189 30.12 0.69 0.87
C LEU A 189 30.52 0.63 2.35
N VAL A 190 31.53 -0.16 2.66
CA VAL A 190 31.96 -0.39 4.05
C VAL A 190 32.69 0.82 4.64
N ARG A 191 33.54 1.50 3.85
CA ARG A 191 34.33 2.65 4.32
C ARG A 191 34.68 3.60 3.20
N VAL A 192 34.67 4.90 3.52
CA VAL A 192 35.20 5.97 2.68
C VAL A 192 36.29 6.70 3.47
N ASP A 193 37.54 6.56 3.04
CA ASP A 193 38.69 7.21 3.68
C ASP A 193 39.04 8.51 2.94
N ILE A 194 38.44 9.64 3.36
CA ILE A 194 38.76 10.96 2.80
C ILE A 194 39.93 11.57 3.57
N ARG A 195 41.01 11.89 2.85
CA ARG A 195 42.11 12.72 3.35
C ARG A 195 42.08 14.05 2.61
N TYR A 196 41.70 15.11 3.32
CA TYR A 196 41.64 16.46 2.77
C TYR A 196 42.69 17.33 3.47
N ASN A 197 43.65 17.83 2.70
CA ASN A 197 44.68 18.75 3.18
C ASN A 197 44.48 20.12 2.49
N PRO A 198 43.66 21.02 3.05
CA PRO A 198 43.40 22.31 2.42
C PRO A 198 44.68 23.16 2.38
N PRO A 199 45.07 23.70 1.21
CA PRO A 199 46.26 24.54 1.13
C PRO A 199 46.10 25.76 2.03
N GLY A 200 47.02 25.91 3.00
CA GLY A 200 47.03 27.02 3.95
C GLY A 200 46.24 26.80 5.25
N LEU A 201 45.65 25.62 5.46
CA LEU A 201 44.96 25.24 6.71
C LEU A 201 45.48 23.88 7.24
N GLY A 202 46.75 23.87 7.65
CA GLY A 202 47.41 22.69 8.23
C GLY A 202 48.09 21.80 7.21
N ASP A 203 48.60 20.66 7.66
CA ASP A 203 49.18 19.62 6.82
C ASP A 203 48.65 18.22 7.21
N ALA A 204 49.13 17.18 6.53
CA ALA A 204 48.66 15.81 6.75
C ALA A 204 48.91 15.28 8.17
N ASP A 205 49.94 15.78 8.85
CA ASP A 205 50.29 15.38 10.22
C ASP A 205 49.63 16.32 11.26
N ASN A 206 49.26 17.53 10.86
CA ASN A 206 48.62 18.53 11.70
C ASN A 206 47.45 19.25 10.98
N PRO A 207 46.30 18.57 10.81
CA PRO A 207 45.18 19.12 10.06
C PRO A 207 44.47 20.23 10.84
N ALA A 208 44.17 21.37 10.19
CA ALA A 208 43.63 22.54 10.89
C ALA A 208 42.17 22.40 11.35
N ASP A 209 41.46 21.37 10.89
CA ASP A 209 40.10 21.01 11.32
C ASP A 209 40.08 19.98 12.48
N ARG A 210 41.24 19.67 13.08
CA ARG A 210 41.33 18.82 14.26
C ARG A 210 40.71 19.51 15.49
N VAL A 211 39.53 19.06 15.91
CA VAL A 211 38.89 19.47 17.17
C VAL A 211 39.06 18.36 18.20
N GLU A 212 39.84 18.61 19.26
CA GLU A 212 39.99 17.68 20.38
C GLU A 212 38.80 17.81 21.33
N LEU A 213 37.89 16.83 21.26
CA LEU A 213 36.74 16.77 22.16
C LEU A 213 37.15 16.08 23.47
N GLY A 214 37.59 16.90 24.44
CA GLY A 214 37.59 16.59 25.88
C GLY A 214 38.88 16.00 26.46
N ARG A 215 39.65 16.84 27.17
CA ARG A 215 40.23 16.44 28.45
C ARG A 215 39.68 17.36 29.52
N ASP A 216 38.97 16.76 30.45
CA ASP A 216 38.42 17.38 31.63
C ASP A 216 39.47 18.21 32.38
N GLN A 217 39.00 19.35 32.88
CA GLN A 217 39.65 20.07 33.96
C GLN A 217 39.74 19.11 35.15
N ASP A 218 40.95 18.75 35.59
CA ASP A 218 41.16 18.40 36.99
C ASP A 218 42.59 18.69 37.46
N GLU A 219 42.61 19.60 38.45
CA GLU A 219 43.48 19.72 39.62
C GLU A 219 45.01 19.98 39.54
N GLY A 220 45.43 21.09 40.16
CA GLY A 220 46.14 20.97 41.45
C GLY A 220 47.64 21.33 41.54
N LYS A 221 47.92 22.59 41.95
CA LYS A 221 49.00 23.09 42.86
C LYS A 221 50.45 22.55 42.79
N SER A 222 51.40 23.48 42.61
CA SER A 222 52.55 23.82 43.52
C SER A 222 53.58 24.63 42.71
N GLY A 223 54.33 25.63 43.18
CA GLY A 223 54.58 26.30 44.45
C GLY A 223 55.80 27.21 44.24
N GLY A 224 55.92 28.34 44.96
CA GLY A 224 57.16 29.13 44.89
C GLY A 224 57.06 30.57 45.37
N GLY A 225 57.00 30.77 46.69
CA GLY A 225 57.53 31.99 47.31
C GLY A 225 59.00 31.77 47.71
N PRO A 226 59.81 32.84 47.82
CA PRO A 226 60.36 33.12 49.14
C PRO A 226 60.31 34.59 49.56
N ALA A 227 60.44 34.76 50.86
CA ALA A 227 60.38 35.99 51.64
C ALA A 227 61.68 36.83 51.59
N GLY A 228 61.53 38.11 51.88
CA GLY A 228 62.61 39.01 52.31
C GLY A 228 62.03 40.21 53.07
N SER A 229 62.27 40.25 54.39
CA SER A 229 61.97 41.36 55.30
C SER A 229 63.20 42.25 55.49
N VAL A 230 63.05 43.58 55.57
CA VAL A 230 63.28 44.48 56.72
C VAL A 230 62.63 45.81 56.39
#